data_AF-A0A6I5C2H8-F1
#
_entry.id   AF-A0A6I5C2H8-F1
#
_cell.length_a   1.000
_cell.length_b   1.000
_cell.length_c   1.000
_cell.angle_alpha   90.00
_cell.angle_beta   90.00
_cell.angle_gamma   90.00
#
_symmetry.space_group_name_H-M   'P 1'
#
loop_
_entity.id
_entity.type
_entity.pdbx_description
1 polymer ?
#
loop_
_entity_poly.entity_id
_entity_poly.type
_entity_poly.pdbx_seq_one_letter_code
_entity_poly.pdbx_strand_id
1 'polypeptide(L)'
;TRFPVPLRHQQDGGRYFGTYGFHVVRTPDGSWTSWSVSRAMLHGPTTLVGPAMPQQHLGMIHRMWRERGERTPWAMVLGAPPAALAAAGMPLPAEVDEDGYVGALTGTPVDVVRTETNGLYVPANAEIVLEGYISPDETAPEGPMGEYHGYAFSEGRPQPVFHVEAVTHRDRPILPFCVAGVPPEENHTVWGTMISAASLHRLRAQ
;
A
#
# COMPACT_ATOMS: atom_id res chain seq x y z
N THR A 1 8.83 16.60 -5.12
CA THR A 1 9.19 16.27 -6.52
C THR A 1 10.68 15.93 -6.74
N ARG A 2 11.46 15.59 -5.70
CA ARG A 2 12.90 15.25 -5.85
C ARG A 2 13.14 13.79 -6.26
N PHE A 3 12.21 12.89 -5.99
CA PHE A 3 12.27 11.49 -6.45
C PHE A 3 11.92 11.37 -7.94
N PRO A 4 12.48 10.37 -8.65
CA PRO A 4 12.21 10.15 -10.07
C PRO A 4 10.84 9.45 -10.28
N VAL A 5 9.75 10.11 -9.89
CA VAL A 5 8.40 9.54 -9.98
C VAL A 5 7.95 9.44 -11.44
N PRO A 6 7.73 8.24 -12.00
CA PRO A 6 7.45 8.09 -13.41
C PRO A 6 5.97 8.33 -13.74
N LEU A 7 5.72 8.88 -14.93
CA LEU A 7 4.47 8.70 -15.66
C LEU A 7 4.63 7.38 -16.42
N ARG A 8 3.76 6.38 -16.18
CA ARG A 8 4.02 5.00 -16.66
C ARG A 8 3.38 4.75 -18.01
N HIS A 9 2.13 5.15 -18.17
CA HIS A 9 1.42 5.10 -19.45
C HIS A 9 1.12 6.51 -19.93
N GLN A 10 0.99 6.66 -21.25
CA GLN A 10 0.67 7.93 -21.88
C GLN A 10 -0.70 8.48 -21.41
N GLN A 11 -1.64 7.59 -21.07
CA GLN A 11 -3.00 7.92 -20.65
C GLN A 11 -3.17 8.00 -19.13
N ASP A 12 -2.13 7.76 -18.32
CA ASP A 12 -2.25 7.85 -16.86
C ASP A 12 -2.65 9.27 -16.45
N GLY A 13 -3.63 9.38 -15.53
CA GLY A 13 -4.09 10.68 -15.01
C GLY A 13 -3.06 11.43 -14.16
N GLY A 14 -1.98 10.76 -13.77
CA GLY A 14 -0.89 11.34 -13.00
C GLY A 14 0.32 10.43 -12.87
N ARG A 15 1.38 10.95 -12.23
CA ARG A 15 2.57 10.16 -11.92
C ARG A 15 2.31 9.35 -10.66
N TYR A 16 2.69 8.07 -10.63
CA TYR A 16 2.48 7.23 -9.44
C TYR A 16 3.76 7.09 -8.62
N PHE A 17 3.70 7.49 -7.35
CA PHE A 17 4.82 7.31 -6.44
C PHE A 17 4.91 5.86 -6.00
N GLY A 18 3.79 5.30 -5.55
CA GLY A 18 3.73 3.94 -5.05
C GLY A 18 2.95 3.03 -5.97
N THR A 19 3.63 2.07 -6.58
CA THR A 19 3.02 0.96 -7.34
C THR A 19 3.60 -0.40 -6.96
N TYR A 20 4.63 -0.43 -6.12
CA TYR A 20 5.27 -1.65 -5.62
C TYR A 20 5.70 -1.44 -4.17
N GLY A 21 4.75 -1.66 -3.28
CA GLY A 21 4.86 -1.36 -1.87
C GLY A 21 3.52 -1.56 -1.17
N PHE A 22 3.47 -1.23 0.11
CA PHE A 22 2.26 -1.38 0.92
C PHE A 22 2.09 -0.21 1.89
N HIS A 23 0.85 0.01 2.28
CA HIS A 23 0.47 0.94 3.33
C HIS A 23 0.53 0.25 4.68
N VAL A 24 0.91 1.00 5.71
CA VAL A 24 0.84 0.61 7.11
C VAL A 24 -0.10 1.56 7.82
N VAL A 25 -1.13 1.01 8.46
CA VAL A 25 -2.06 1.75 9.33
C VAL A 25 -2.35 0.91 10.56
N ARG A 26 -2.79 1.55 11.63
CA ARG A 26 -3.12 0.88 12.90
C ARG A 26 -4.49 1.33 13.40
N THR A 27 -5.23 0.45 14.03
CA THR A 27 -6.51 0.81 14.68
C THR A 27 -6.31 1.86 15.77
N PRO A 28 -7.33 2.68 16.06
CA PRO A 28 -7.21 3.73 17.09
C PRO A 28 -6.89 3.24 18.51
N ASP A 29 -7.27 2.01 18.86
CA ASP A 29 -6.95 1.36 20.14
C ASP A 29 -5.58 0.65 20.12
N GLY A 30 -4.95 0.57 18.95
CA GLY A 30 -3.67 -0.08 18.74
C GLY A 30 -3.72 -1.61 18.67
N SER A 31 -4.89 -2.25 18.69
CA SER A 31 -5.01 -3.71 18.73
C SER A 31 -4.64 -4.40 17.42
N TRP A 32 -4.74 -3.71 16.28
CA TRP A 32 -4.52 -4.29 14.95
C TRP A 32 -3.72 -3.34 14.05
N THR A 33 -2.68 -3.86 13.42
CA THR A 33 -1.86 -3.19 12.41
C THR A 33 -2.07 -3.87 11.07
N SER A 34 -2.47 -3.11 10.06
CA SER A 34 -2.65 -3.65 8.71
C SER A 34 -1.52 -3.21 7.78
N TRP A 35 -0.94 -4.17 7.08
CA TRP A 35 -0.15 -3.96 5.87
C TRP A 35 -0.99 -4.29 4.65
N SER A 36 -1.13 -3.36 3.72
CA SER A 36 -2.01 -3.54 2.55
C SER A 36 -1.44 -2.93 1.28
N VAL A 37 -1.45 -3.71 0.20
CA VAL A 37 -0.98 -3.25 -1.10
C VAL A 37 -2.07 -2.44 -1.80
N SER A 38 -1.77 -1.18 -2.06
CA SER A 38 -2.56 -0.29 -2.92
C SER A 38 -1.65 0.77 -3.54
N ARG A 39 -2.10 1.40 -4.62
CA ARG A 39 -1.34 2.39 -5.37
C ARG A 39 -1.50 3.79 -4.78
N ALA A 40 -0.51 4.64 -4.99
CA ALA A 40 -0.54 6.04 -4.59
C ALA A 40 -0.07 6.96 -5.74
N MET A 41 -0.99 7.75 -6.28
CA MET A 41 -0.74 8.77 -7.29
C MET A 41 -0.23 10.06 -6.66
N LEU A 42 0.75 10.71 -7.27
CA LEU A 42 1.26 12.01 -6.87
C LEU A 42 0.22 13.09 -7.20
N HIS A 43 -0.21 13.84 -6.18
CA HIS A 43 -1.17 14.94 -6.34
C HIS A 43 -0.53 16.31 -6.13
N GLY A 44 0.44 16.41 -5.22
CA GLY A 44 1.17 17.63 -4.93
C GLY A 44 2.59 17.37 -4.40
N PRO A 45 3.31 18.40 -3.95
CA PRO A 45 4.67 18.25 -3.43
C PRO A 45 4.78 17.33 -2.21
N THR A 46 3.72 17.29 -1.40
CA THR A 46 3.61 16.56 -0.11
C THR A 46 2.29 15.80 0.01
N THR A 47 1.59 15.54 -1.10
CA THR A 47 0.29 14.86 -1.10
C THR A 47 0.23 13.79 -2.17
N LEU A 48 -0.35 12.65 -1.78
CA LEU A 48 -0.69 11.53 -2.67
C LEU A 48 -2.20 11.28 -2.63
N VAL A 49 -2.69 10.53 -3.59
CA VAL A 49 -4.10 10.14 -3.70
C VAL A 49 -4.15 8.67 -4.11
N GLY A 50 -4.97 7.86 -3.44
CA GLY A 50 -5.00 6.41 -3.67
C GLY A 50 -6.24 5.75 -3.07
N PRO A 51 -6.63 4.55 -3.53
CA PRO A 51 -7.83 3.90 -3.04
C PRO A 51 -7.66 3.36 -1.63
N ALA A 52 -8.65 3.66 -0.77
CA ALA A 52 -8.85 3.07 0.55
C ALA A 52 -10.25 2.45 0.62
N MET A 53 -10.45 1.32 -0.05
CA MET A 53 -11.77 0.71 -0.21
C MET A 53 -12.28 0.22 1.15
N PRO A 54 -13.53 0.53 1.55
CA PRO A 54 -14.00 0.22 2.89
C PRO A 54 -14.15 -1.29 3.19
N GLN A 55 -14.11 -2.14 2.17
CA GLN A 55 -14.12 -3.60 2.28
C GLN A 55 -12.72 -4.20 2.48
N GLN A 56 -11.65 -3.40 2.36
CA GLN A 56 -10.27 -3.82 2.58
C GLN A 56 -9.74 -3.24 3.90
N HIS A 57 -8.75 -3.90 4.49
CA HIS A 57 -8.24 -3.56 5.83
C HIS A 57 -7.85 -2.09 5.99
N LEU A 58 -7.16 -1.49 4.99
CA LEU A 58 -6.86 -0.06 4.96
C LEU A 58 -8.11 0.81 5.13
N GLY A 59 -9.16 0.54 4.34
CA GLY A 59 -10.40 1.31 4.37
C GLY A 59 -11.25 1.04 5.62
N MET A 60 -11.19 -0.18 6.17
CA MET A 60 -11.82 -0.51 7.46
C MET A 60 -11.20 0.31 8.59
N ILE A 61 -9.87 0.30 8.72
CA ILE A 61 -9.16 1.08 9.74
C ILE A 61 -9.35 2.58 9.50
N HIS A 62 -9.25 3.04 8.26
CA HIS A 62 -9.49 4.45 7.93
C HIS A 62 -10.89 4.92 8.36
N ARG A 63 -11.93 4.08 8.16
CA ARG A 63 -13.28 4.37 8.65
C ARG A 63 -13.32 4.50 10.18
N MET A 64 -12.64 3.63 10.93
CA MET A 64 -12.63 3.69 12.40
C MET A 64 -12.07 5.02 12.93
N TRP A 65 -11.02 5.56 12.30
CA TRP A 65 -10.50 6.89 12.64
C TRP A 65 -11.44 8.01 12.20
N ARG A 66 -12.00 7.90 11.00
CA ARG A 66 -12.95 8.87 10.45
C ARG A 66 -14.21 9.01 11.31
N GLU A 67 -14.75 7.92 11.83
CA GLU A 67 -15.90 7.93 12.76
C GLU A 67 -15.61 8.66 14.07
N ARG A 68 -14.32 8.81 14.44
CA ARG A 68 -13.87 9.62 15.57
C ARG A 68 -13.59 11.08 15.19
N GLY A 69 -13.72 11.44 13.91
CA GLY A 69 -13.32 12.76 13.40
C GLY A 69 -11.81 12.96 13.39
N GLU A 70 -11.04 11.88 13.40
CA GLU A 70 -9.58 11.91 13.48
C GLU A 70 -8.93 11.47 12.16
N ARG A 71 -7.73 12.00 11.91
CA ARG A 71 -6.89 11.59 10.77
C ARG A 71 -6.28 10.21 11.04
N THR A 72 -6.21 9.35 10.02
CA THR A 72 -5.61 8.01 10.17
C THR A 72 -4.09 8.11 10.08
N PRO A 73 -3.31 7.80 11.13
CA PRO A 73 -1.86 7.69 11.02
C PRO A 73 -1.48 6.65 9.98
N TRP A 74 -0.56 6.99 9.09
CA TRP A 74 -0.25 6.18 7.91
C TRP A 74 1.23 6.24 7.56
N ALA A 75 1.74 5.11 7.07
CA ALA A 75 3.00 5.07 6.34
C ALA A 75 2.84 4.30 5.02
N MET A 76 3.70 4.58 4.05
CA MET A 76 3.86 3.75 2.86
C MET A 76 5.30 3.29 2.73
N VAL A 77 5.48 1.99 2.56
CA VAL A 77 6.77 1.33 2.46
C VAL A 77 7.02 0.91 1.02
N LEU A 78 8.15 1.36 0.46
CA LEU A 78 8.58 1.07 -0.91
C LEU A 78 9.97 0.45 -0.87
N GLY A 79 10.19 -0.58 -1.69
CA GLY A 79 11.41 -1.39 -1.61
C GLY A 79 11.57 -2.10 -0.27
N ALA A 80 10.47 -2.63 0.26
CA ALA A 80 10.48 -3.48 1.45
C ALA A 80 11.20 -4.82 1.19
N PRO A 81 11.57 -5.59 2.23
CA PRO A 81 11.93 -6.99 2.07
C PRO A 81 10.89 -7.73 1.20
N PRO A 82 11.28 -8.52 0.18
CA PRO A 82 10.31 -9.11 -0.75
C PRO A 82 9.21 -9.95 -0.07
N ALA A 83 9.57 -10.68 0.99
CA ALA A 83 8.61 -11.45 1.78
C ALA A 83 7.61 -10.58 2.56
N ALA A 84 8.00 -9.35 2.95
CA ALA A 84 7.10 -8.39 3.60
C ALA A 84 6.03 -7.89 2.63
N LEU A 85 6.41 -7.58 1.39
CA LEU A 85 5.43 -7.24 0.35
C LEU A 85 4.50 -8.43 0.07
N ALA A 86 5.04 -9.65 0.06
CA ALA A 86 4.23 -10.84 -0.13
C ALA A 86 3.21 -11.04 1.00
N ALA A 87 3.62 -10.87 2.25
CA ALA A 87 2.75 -10.94 3.42
C ALA A 87 1.65 -9.85 3.38
N ALA A 88 2.00 -8.62 2.98
CA ALA A 88 1.05 -7.50 2.86
C ALA A 88 -0.05 -7.71 1.79
N GLY A 89 0.11 -8.68 0.89
CA GLY A 89 -0.92 -9.07 -0.09
C GLY A 89 -1.65 -10.36 0.24
N MET A 90 -1.37 -10.98 1.38
CA MET A 90 -2.06 -12.20 1.80
C MET A 90 -3.53 -11.91 2.12
N PRO A 91 -4.47 -12.80 1.73
CA PRO A 91 -5.89 -12.65 2.06
C PRO A 91 -6.17 -13.11 3.50
N LEU A 92 -5.59 -12.42 4.48
CA LEU A 92 -5.79 -12.69 5.90
C LEU A 92 -7.18 -12.22 6.37
N PRO A 93 -7.72 -12.81 7.45
CA PRO A 93 -8.88 -12.25 8.14
C PRO A 93 -8.59 -10.83 8.68
N ALA A 94 -9.64 -10.05 8.92
CA ALA A 94 -9.52 -8.79 9.65
C ALA A 94 -9.00 -9.06 11.08
N GLU A 95 -8.36 -8.05 11.68
CA GLU A 95 -7.78 -8.10 13.04
C GLU A 95 -6.59 -9.09 13.18
N VAL A 96 -5.97 -9.43 12.06
CA VAL A 96 -4.73 -10.21 12.00
C VAL A 96 -3.63 -9.35 11.39
N ASP A 97 -2.50 -9.23 12.09
CA ASP A 97 -1.34 -8.46 11.62
C ASP A 97 -0.57 -9.25 10.55
N GLU A 98 -0.29 -8.61 9.40
CA GLU A 98 0.43 -9.25 8.29
C GLU A 98 1.94 -9.42 8.55
N ASP A 99 2.56 -8.63 9.44
CA ASP A 99 4.00 -8.65 9.71
C ASP A 99 4.48 -10.00 10.27
N GLY A 100 3.69 -10.63 11.15
CA GLY A 100 3.93 -11.97 11.68
C GLY A 100 3.95 -13.06 10.60
N TYR A 101 3.24 -12.85 9.49
CA TYR A 101 3.23 -13.81 8.37
C TYR A 101 4.51 -13.79 7.53
N VAL A 102 5.35 -12.76 7.68
CA VAL A 102 6.72 -12.81 7.13
C VAL A 102 7.52 -13.94 7.80
N GLY A 103 7.36 -14.10 9.12
CA GLY A 103 7.95 -15.21 9.88
C GLY A 103 7.39 -16.56 9.44
N ALA A 104 6.08 -16.65 9.19
CA ALA A 104 5.45 -17.87 8.68
C ALA A 104 5.97 -18.27 7.29
N LEU A 105 6.24 -17.30 6.41
CA LEU A 105 6.76 -17.54 5.06
C LEU A 105 8.23 -17.91 5.03
N THR A 106 9.05 -17.25 5.84
CA THR A 106 10.52 -17.30 5.73
C THR A 106 11.20 -18.09 6.84
N GLY A 107 10.47 -18.43 7.91
CA GLY A 107 11.01 -19.04 9.12
C GLY A 107 11.74 -18.05 10.04
N THR A 108 11.76 -16.75 9.73
CA THR A 108 12.41 -15.71 10.54
C THR A 108 11.54 -14.45 10.56
N PRO A 109 11.30 -13.82 11.73
CA PRO A 109 10.52 -12.59 11.80
C PRO A 109 11.15 -11.45 10.99
N VAL A 110 10.33 -10.51 10.55
CA VAL A 110 10.80 -9.28 9.90
C VAL A 110 11.26 -8.26 10.95
N ASP A 111 12.44 -7.70 10.76
CA ASP A 111 12.92 -6.60 11.59
C ASP A 111 12.15 -5.31 11.25
N VAL A 112 11.62 -4.65 12.28
CA VAL A 112 10.86 -3.41 12.14
C VAL A 112 11.46 -2.29 13.00
N VAL A 113 11.30 -1.06 12.52
CA VAL A 113 11.68 0.17 13.22
C VAL A 113 10.46 1.08 13.34
N ARG A 114 10.44 1.91 14.38
CA ARG A 114 9.39 2.90 14.57
C ARG A 114 9.60 4.06 13.59
N THR A 115 8.51 4.53 12.99
CA THR A 115 8.49 5.75 12.16
C THR A 115 8.84 6.99 12.99
N GLU A 116 9.38 8.01 12.31
CA GLU A 116 9.85 9.24 12.93
C GLU A 116 8.70 10.11 13.49
N THR A 117 7.53 10.11 12.84
CA THR A 117 6.46 11.09 13.16
C THR A 117 5.22 10.51 13.82
N ASN A 118 4.84 9.27 13.52
CA ASN A 118 3.51 8.75 13.87
C ASN A 118 3.49 7.42 14.64
N GLY A 119 4.66 6.85 14.93
CA GLY A 119 4.82 5.70 15.82
C GLY A 119 4.33 4.36 15.28
N LEU A 120 4.08 4.25 13.98
CA LEU A 120 3.90 2.98 13.28
C LEU A 120 5.23 2.23 13.19
N TYR A 121 5.16 0.92 12.98
CA TYR A 121 6.33 0.08 12.74
C TYR A 121 6.42 -0.31 11.27
N VAL A 122 7.58 -0.08 10.66
CA VAL A 122 7.87 -0.35 9.24
C VAL A 122 9.13 -1.21 9.13
N PRO A 123 9.30 -2.02 8.06
CA PRO A 123 10.50 -2.84 7.90
C PRO A 123 11.78 -2.02 7.93
N ALA A 124 12.75 -2.44 8.75
CA ALA A 124 14.03 -1.76 8.95
C ALA A 124 14.86 -1.63 7.65
N ASN A 125 14.65 -2.55 6.72
CA ASN A 125 15.38 -2.63 5.45
C ASN A 125 14.63 -2.02 4.26
N ALA A 126 13.56 -1.25 4.49
CA ALA A 126 12.86 -0.54 3.42
C ALA A 126 13.77 0.48 2.72
N GLU A 127 13.63 0.62 1.40
CA GLU A 127 14.36 1.64 0.61
C GLU A 127 13.85 3.05 0.89
N ILE A 128 12.52 3.22 0.90
CA ILE A 128 11.84 4.51 1.10
C ILE A 128 10.60 4.29 1.97
N VAL A 129 10.42 5.14 2.98
CA VAL A 129 9.21 5.20 3.80
C VAL A 129 8.65 6.62 3.73
N LEU A 130 7.36 6.71 3.38
CA LEU A 130 6.58 7.94 3.48
C LEU A 130 5.77 7.87 4.77
N GLU A 131 5.76 8.93 5.56
CA GLU A 131 5.05 9.00 6.84
C GLU A 131 4.09 10.19 6.83
N GLY A 132 2.92 10.02 7.43
CA GLY A 132 1.96 11.09 7.65
C GLY A 132 0.58 10.55 8.00
N TYR A 133 -0.45 10.98 7.27
CA TYR A 133 -1.83 10.61 7.56
C TYR A 133 -2.74 10.58 6.33
N ILE A 134 -3.83 9.82 6.45
CA ILE A 134 -4.96 9.85 5.49
C ILE A 134 -5.98 10.87 5.99
N SER A 135 -6.38 11.79 5.11
CA SER A 135 -7.39 12.79 5.43
C SER A 135 -8.76 12.13 5.64
N PRO A 136 -9.52 12.52 6.68
CA PRO A 136 -10.86 11.97 6.89
C PRO A 136 -11.86 12.43 5.82
N ASP A 137 -11.65 13.58 5.18
CA ASP A 137 -12.67 14.20 4.31
C ASP A 137 -12.14 14.70 2.97
N GLU A 138 -10.84 14.96 2.85
CA GLU A 138 -10.28 15.42 1.58
C GLU A 138 -10.21 14.28 0.58
N THR A 139 -10.76 14.54 -0.60
CA THR A 139 -10.64 13.66 -1.76
C THR A 139 -10.12 14.44 -2.95
N ALA A 140 -9.43 13.76 -3.85
CA ALA A 140 -8.95 14.33 -5.10
C ALA A 140 -9.05 13.28 -6.22
N PRO A 141 -9.06 13.70 -7.50
CA PRO A 141 -9.06 12.77 -8.62
C PRO A 141 -7.84 11.85 -8.61
N GLU A 142 -8.08 10.55 -8.80
CA GLU A 142 -7.08 9.49 -8.94
C GLU A 142 -7.32 8.73 -10.24
N GLY A 143 -6.25 8.40 -10.96
CA GLY A 143 -6.34 7.72 -12.24
C GLY A 143 -6.85 8.62 -13.38
N PRO A 144 -7.14 8.03 -14.56
CA PRO A 144 -7.07 6.60 -14.83
C PRO A 144 -5.63 6.06 -14.80
N MET A 145 -5.50 4.74 -14.73
CA MET A 145 -4.22 4.01 -14.80
C MET A 145 -4.43 2.73 -15.62
N GLY A 146 -3.36 2.21 -16.23
CA GLY A 146 -3.34 0.82 -16.70
C GLY A 146 -3.54 -0.16 -15.54
N GLU A 147 -4.40 -1.16 -15.71
CA GLU A 147 -4.80 -2.10 -14.65
C GLU A 147 -4.46 -3.55 -15.03
N TYR A 148 -4.51 -4.43 -14.04
CA TYR A 148 -4.14 -5.85 -14.14
C TYR A 148 -4.88 -6.63 -15.25
N HIS A 149 -6.03 -6.15 -15.72
CA HIS A 149 -6.77 -6.81 -16.82
C HIS A 149 -6.24 -6.43 -18.22
N GLY A 150 -5.17 -5.63 -18.31
CA GLY A 150 -4.54 -5.25 -19.57
C GLY A 150 -5.07 -3.97 -20.22
N TYR A 151 -5.95 -3.23 -19.55
CA TYR A 151 -6.59 -2.03 -20.11
C TYR A 151 -6.50 -0.86 -19.14
N ALA A 152 -6.52 0.35 -19.68
CA ALA A 152 -6.71 1.57 -18.90
C ALA A 152 -8.17 2.04 -19.05
N PHE A 153 -8.78 2.45 -17.94
CA PHE A 153 -10.09 3.11 -17.99
C PHE A 153 -9.98 4.52 -18.59
N SER A 154 -11.10 5.07 -19.06
CA SER A 154 -11.14 6.42 -19.62
C SER A 154 -11.20 7.52 -18.55
N GLU A 155 -11.65 7.20 -17.35
CA GLU A 155 -11.94 8.17 -16.30
C GLU A 155 -11.31 7.76 -14.96
N GLY A 156 -10.85 8.77 -14.22
CA GLY A 156 -10.42 8.63 -12.84
C GLY A 156 -11.60 8.66 -11.85
N ARG A 157 -11.31 8.49 -10.56
CA ARG A 157 -12.30 8.57 -9.49
C ARG A 157 -11.78 9.40 -8.33
N PRO A 158 -12.66 10.11 -7.59
CA PRO A 158 -12.25 10.72 -6.33
C PRO A 158 -11.78 9.64 -5.34
N GLN A 159 -10.61 9.84 -4.76
CA GLN A 159 -10.06 8.97 -3.73
C GLN A 159 -9.51 9.81 -2.56
N PRO A 160 -9.35 9.22 -1.37
CA PRO A 160 -8.78 9.91 -0.21
C PRO A 160 -7.38 10.49 -0.47
N VAL A 161 -7.12 11.66 0.12
CA VAL A 161 -5.82 12.32 0.10
C VAL A 161 -4.96 11.80 1.26
N PHE A 162 -3.71 11.45 0.93
CA PHE A 162 -2.65 11.07 1.86
C PHE A 162 -1.68 12.25 1.97
N HIS A 163 -1.54 12.80 3.17
CA HIS A 163 -0.59 13.87 3.46
C HIS A 163 0.72 13.28 3.96
N VAL A 164 1.82 13.70 3.35
CA VAL A 164 3.18 13.26 3.69
C VAL A 164 3.83 14.32 4.57
N GLU A 165 4.09 13.96 5.81
CA GLU A 165 4.73 14.82 6.83
C GLU A 165 6.25 14.57 6.88
N ALA A 166 6.70 13.33 6.63
CA ALA A 166 8.11 12.99 6.58
C ALA A 166 8.41 11.92 5.51
N VAL A 167 9.67 11.89 5.08
CA VAL A 167 10.20 10.85 4.19
C VAL A 167 11.56 10.42 4.72
N THR A 168 11.70 9.14 5.01
CA THR A 168 12.98 8.50 5.34
C THR A 168 13.36 7.56 4.20
N HIS A 169 14.66 7.43 3.92
CA HIS A 169 15.14 6.56 2.85
C HIS A 169 16.59 6.15 3.09
N ARG A 170 17.01 5.03 2.51
CA ARG A 170 18.42 4.61 2.50
C ARG A 170 19.27 5.58 1.68
N ASP A 171 20.58 5.55 1.90
CA ASP A 171 21.51 6.19 0.97
C ASP A 171 21.34 5.59 -0.42
N ARG A 172 21.23 6.46 -1.45
CA ARG A 172 21.00 6.08 -2.85
C ARG A 172 19.75 5.19 -3.02
N PRO A 173 18.56 5.71 -2.68
CA PRO A 173 17.36 4.89 -2.56
C PRO A 173 16.90 4.34 -3.90
N ILE A 174 16.39 3.11 -3.88
CA ILE A 174 15.78 2.44 -5.03
C ILE A 174 14.26 2.57 -4.92
N LEU A 175 13.64 3.22 -5.91
CA LEU A 175 12.18 3.26 -6.04
C LEU A 175 11.72 2.13 -6.98
N PRO A 176 11.25 0.98 -6.46
CA PRO A 176 10.66 -0.04 -7.32
C PRO A 176 9.32 0.46 -7.86
N PHE A 177 9.00 0.02 -9.07
CA PHE A 177 7.73 0.31 -9.70
C PHE A 177 7.22 -0.89 -10.48
N CYS A 178 5.91 -0.91 -10.68
CA CYS A 178 5.18 -1.84 -11.52
C CYS A 178 4.52 -1.03 -12.63
N VAL A 179 4.55 -1.55 -13.86
CA VAL A 179 3.85 -1.00 -15.02
C VAL A 179 2.69 -1.94 -15.34
N ALA A 180 1.59 -1.76 -14.62
CA ALA A 180 0.43 -2.63 -14.71
C ALA A 180 -0.22 -2.56 -16.10
N GLY A 181 -0.61 -3.71 -16.64
CA GLY A 181 -1.11 -3.79 -18.01
C GLY A 181 -1.25 -5.23 -18.48
N VAL A 182 -0.95 -5.47 -19.75
CA VAL A 182 -1.10 -6.80 -20.37
C VAL A 182 -0.16 -7.79 -19.67
N PRO A 183 -0.61 -9.00 -19.31
CA PRO A 183 0.22 -9.99 -18.62
C PRO A 183 1.49 -10.38 -19.40
N PRO A 184 2.54 -10.84 -18.69
CA PRO A 184 2.65 -10.95 -17.23
C PRO A 184 3.38 -9.76 -16.60
N GLU A 185 2.85 -9.27 -15.48
CA GLU A 185 3.49 -8.30 -14.56
C GLU A 185 3.15 -8.66 -13.10
N GLU A 186 3.66 -7.91 -12.12
CA GLU A 186 3.55 -8.21 -10.69
C GLU A 186 2.14 -8.55 -10.19
N ASN A 187 1.09 -7.91 -10.70
CA ASN A 187 -0.29 -8.26 -10.32
C ASN A 187 -0.62 -9.72 -10.67
N HIS A 188 -0.09 -10.22 -11.77
CA HIS A 188 -0.30 -11.59 -12.25
C HIS A 188 0.59 -12.57 -11.51
N THR A 189 1.88 -12.25 -11.41
CA THR A 189 2.88 -13.19 -10.91
C THR A 189 2.85 -13.30 -9.39
N VAL A 190 2.55 -12.20 -8.68
CA VAL A 190 2.47 -12.17 -7.22
C VAL A 190 1.03 -12.41 -6.77
N TRP A 191 0.11 -11.49 -7.08
CA TRP A 191 -1.26 -11.55 -6.54
C TRP A 191 -2.08 -12.68 -7.15
N GLY A 192 -1.97 -12.92 -8.46
CA GLY A 192 -2.62 -14.05 -9.13
C GLY A 192 -2.20 -15.41 -8.55
N THR A 193 -0.93 -15.57 -8.21
CA THR A 193 -0.42 -16.78 -7.51
C THR A 193 -1.02 -16.93 -6.11
N MET A 194 -1.09 -15.84 -5.33
CA MET A 194 -1.67 -15.86 -3.98
C MET A 194 -3.17 -16.19 -3.99
N ILE A 195 -3.92 -15.59 -4.93
CA ILE A 195 -5.34 -15.87 -5.13
C ILE A 195 -5.54 -17.35 -5.46
N SER A 196 -4.72 -17.91 -6.34
CA SER A 196 -4.77 -19.32 -6.72
C SER A 196 -4.53 -20.24 -5.52
N ALA A 197 -3.52 -19.95 -4.69
CA ALA A 197 -3.22 -20.70 -3.48
C ALA A 197 -4.38 -20.66 -2.46
N ALA A 198 -4.92 -19.47 -2.20
CA ALA A 198 -6.05 -19.29 -1.27
C ALA A 198 -7.33 -20.00 -1.76
N SER A 199 -7.59 -19.96 -3.07
CA SER A 199 -8.74 -20.62 -3.68
C SER A 199 -8.65 -22.14 -3.56
N LEU A 200 -7.47 -22.72 -3.83
CA LEU A 200 -7.22 -24.15 -3.66
C LEU A 200 -7.44 -24.60 -2.20
N HIS A 201 -6.95 -23.81 -1.24
CA HIS A 201 -7.15 -24.11 0.19
C HIS A 201 -8.65 -24.13 0.55
N ARG A 202 -9.42 -23.11 0.14
CA ARG A 202 -10.87 -23.04 0.42
C ARG A 202 -11.64 -24.19 -0.21
N LEU A 203 -11.31 -24.58 -1.45
CA LEU A 203 -11.96 -25.69 -2.13
C LEU A 203 -11.68 -27.05 -1.47
N ARG A 204 -10.53 -27.22 -0.82
CA ARG A 204 -10.18 -28.44 -0.07
C ARG A 204 -10.77 -28.50 1.34
N ALA A 205 -11.22 -27.37 1.88
CA ALA A 205 -11.78 -27.27 3.22
C ALA A 205 -13.31 -27.48 3.26
N GLN A 206 -13.94 -27.64 2.09
CA GLN A 206 -15.34 -28.05 1.92
C GLN A 206 -15.45 -29.57 1.91
#